data_AF-A0AAV2YJ10-F1
#
_entry.id   AF-A0AAV2YJ10-F1
#
_cell.length_a   1.000
_cell.length_b   1.000
_cell.length_c   1.000
_cell.angle_alpha   90.00
_cell.angle_beta   90.00
_cell.angle_gamma   90.00
#
_symmetry.space_group_name_H-M   'P 1'
#
loop_
_entity.id
_entity.type
_entity.pdbx_description
1 polymer ?
#
loop_
_entity_poly.entity_id
_entity_poly.type
_entity_poly.pdbx_seq_one_letter_code
_entity_poly.pdbx_strand_id
1 'polypeptide(L)'
;MRFMLEMAHMMATMEADMDPLDAYMSTLEVPDDSAQASNDADWASVRQNRQVRAVDPRIHAKNRRFQRLQQLLAAQASAGSDWYFSDAAMQKRSPALFHFHLGQYMATQGPKPGGDSAPQMALSAFLLSTCDRQDMEARRQQEERTWGAYEAEDHAEEVKRRQLFALFQGHNVEEEEEKDDEEADDATSDEESKEADSRENVSIADRREELIDVMCRRFLDGLDIHDIDYDVIDNDESLDNWDQVERDAEDAYFDDSNSAMTS
;
A
#
# COMPACT_ATOMS: atom_id res chain seq x y z
N MET A 1 36.53 -54.47 -41.09
CA MET A 1 36.38 -53.19 -41.82
C MET A 1 34.96 -52.59 -41.76
N ARG A 2 34.03 -53.09 -40.94
CA ARG A 2 32.72 -52.44 -40.70
C ARG A 2 32.72 -51.50 -39.48
N PHE A 3 33.44 -51.86 -38.42
CA PHE A 3 33.57 -51.03 -37.21
C PHE A 3 34.30 -49.69 -37.41
N MET A 4 35.25 -49.59 -38.36
CA MET A 4 35.94 -48.33 -38.62
C MET A 4 35.10 -47.34 -39.44
N LEU A 5 34.17 -47.82 -40.28
CA LEU A 5 33.25 -46.93 -41.00
C LEU A 5 32.14 -46.39 -40.08
N GLU A 6 31.77 -47.15 -39.06
CA GLU A 6 30.73 -46.76 -38.09
C GLU A 6 31.22 -45.68 -37.12
N MET A 7 32.49 -45.75 -36.68
CA MET A 7 33.10 -44.66 -35.89
C MET A 7 33.31 -43.36 -36.69
N ALA A 8 33.65 -43.47 -37.98
CA ALA A 8 33.81 -42.29 -38.83
C ALA A 8 32.48 -41.56 -39.10
N HIS A 9 31.36 -42.30 -39.14
CA HIS A 9 30.04 -41.71 -39.28
C HIS A 9 29.55 -41.06 -37.98
N MET A 10 29.93 -41.61 -36.82
CA MET A 10 29.55 -41.08 -35.49
C MET A 10 30.32 -39.81 -35.10
N MET A 11 31.54 -39.61 -35.63
CA MET A 11 32.28 -38.35 -35.44
C MET A 11 31.84 -37.24 -36.39
N ALA A 12 31.43 -37.56 -37.62
CA ALA A 12 30.94 -36.57 -38.58
C ALA A 12 29.54 -36.02 -38.22
N THR A 13 28.74 -36.75 -37.44
CA THR A 13 27.42 -36.28 -36.96
C THR A 13 27.51 -35.42 -35.72
N MET A 14 28.62 -35.43 -34.97
CA MET A 14 28.79 -34.54 -33.80
C MET A 14 29.16 -33.10 -34.19
N GLU A 15 29.62 -32.89 -35.42
CA GLU A 15 29.95 -31.55 -35.95
C GLU A 15 28.73 -30.81 -36.53
N ALA A 16 27.63 -31.52 -36.81
CA ALA A 16 26.45 -30.98 -37.49
C ALA A 16 25.34 -30.50 -36.54
N ASP A 17 25.38 -30.90 -35.27
CA ASP A 17 24.35 -30.57 -34.27
C ASP A 17 24.84 -29.54 -33.24
N MET A 18 26.06 -28.98 -33.39
CA MET A 18 26.51 -27.89 -32.55
C MET A 18 25.83 -26.58 -32.97
N ASP A 19 25.17 -25.92 -32.01
CA ASP A 19 24.58 -24.59 -32.18
C ASP A 19 25.68 -23.64 -32.72
N PRO A 20 25.41 -22.84 -33.78
CA PRO A 20 26.35 -21.84 -34.29
C PRO A 20 26.96 -20.94 -33.21
N LEU A 21 26.23 -20.70 -32.11
CA LEU A 21 26.72 -19.96 -30.95
C LEU A 21 27.83 -20.70 -30.20
N ASP A 22 27.70 -22.01 -30.03
CA ASP A 22 28.67 -22.88 -29.35
C ASP A 22 29.95 -23.03 -30.20
N ALA A 23 29.79 -23.12 -31.52
CA ALA A 23 30.91 -23.09 -32.46
C ALA A 23 31.67 -21.74 -32.40
N TYR A 24 30.97 -20.61 -32.26
CA TYR A 24 31.62 -19.32 -32.07
C TYR A 24 32.32 -19.21 -30.70
N MET A 25 31.67 -19.68 -29.63
CA MET A 25 32.23 -19.66 -28.28
C MET A 25 33.48 -20.53 -28.13
N SER A 26 33.56 -21.65 -28.83
CA SER A 26 34.75 -22.50 -28.85
C SER A 26 35.93 -21.88 -29.63
N THR A 27 35.67 -20.96 -30.56
CA THR A 27 36.72 -20.24 -31.30
C THR A 27 37.30 -19.04 -30.56
N LEU A 28 36.63 -18.60 -29.49
CA LEU A 28 37.16 -17.59 -28.59
C LEU A 28 38.22 -18.26 -27.70
N GLU A 29 39.50 -18.00 -27.99
CA GLU A 29 40.61 -18.39 -27.13
C GLU A 29 40.45 -17.71 -25.76
N VAL A 30 39.93 -18.45 -24.79
CA VAL A 30 39.94 -18.05 -23.39
C VAL A 30 41.39 -18.11 -22.90
N PRO A 31 41.96 -17.00 -22.40
CA PRO A 31 43.31 -17.00 -21.83
C PRO A 31 43.43 -18.02 -20.70
N ASP A 32 44.55 -18.75 -20.68
CA ASP A 32 44.86 -19.82 -19.73
C ASP A 32 44.60 -19.44 -18.25
N ASP A 33 44.03 -20.39 -17.53
CA ASP A 33 43.03 -20.24 -16.48
C ASP A 33 43.66 -20.08 -15.08
N SER A 34 44.45 -19.02 -14.89
CA SER A 34 44.94 -18.64 -13.54
C SER A 34 44.47 -17.26 -13.08
N ALA A 35 43.72 -16.53 -13.91
CA ALA A 35 43.21 -15.19 -13.60
C ALA A 35 41.67 -15.09 -13.64
N GLN A 36 40.94 -16.13 -14.05
CA GLN A 36 39.47 -16.11 -14.08
C GLN A 36 38.82 -16.47 -12.74
N ALA A 37 39.55 -17.15 -11.84
CA ALA A 37 39.09 -17.42 -10.48
C ALA A 37 38.79 -16.14 -9.67
N SER A 38 39.38 -14.99 -10.00
CA SER A 38 39.07 -13.72 -9.34
C SER A 38 37.76 -13.09 -9.82
N ASN A 39 37.39 -13.29 -11.09
CA ASN A 39 36.17 -12.70 -11.65
C ASN A 39 34.92 -13.56 -11.40
N ASP A 40 35.06 -14.89 -11.31
CA ASP A 40 33.97 -15.76 -10.85
C ASP A 40 33.69 -15.59 -9.36
N ALA A 41 34.71 -15.24 -8.57
CA ALA A 41 34.53 -14.83 -7.18
C ALA A 41 33.74 -13.51 -7.07
N ASP A 42 33.89 -12.59 -8.01
CA ASP A 42 33.11 -11.35 -8.07
C ASP A 42 31.65 -11.61 -8.43
N TRP A 43 31.35 -12.47 -9.42
CA TRP A 43 29.96 -12.85 -9.72
C TRP A 43 29.32 -13.74 -8.65
N ALA A 44 30.09 -14.61 -8.00
CA ALA A 44 29.62 -15.39 -6.85
C ALA A 44 29.35 -14.48 -5.64
N SER A 45 30.18 -13.46 -5.41
CA SER A 45 29.99 -12.47 -4.35
C SER A 45 28.81 -11.55 -4.63
N VAL A 46 28.59 -11.13 -5.90
CA VAL A 46 27.39 -10.40 -6.33
C VAL A 46 26.14 -11.27 -6.19
N ARG A 47 26.21 -12.57 -6.49
CA ARG A 47 25.11 -13.53 -6.26
C ARG A 47 24.88 -13.79 -4.76
N GLN A 48 25.93 -13.80 -3.94
CA GLN A 48 25.85 -13.90 -2.48
C GLN A 48 25.32 -12.61 -1.84
N ASN A 49 25.62 -11.44 -2.39
CA ASN A 49 24.99 -10.17 -1.98
C ASN A 49 23.56 -10.01 -2.52
N ARG A 50 23.23 -10.72 -3.62
CA ARG A 50 21.86 -10.90 -4.14
C ARG A 50 21.06 -11.89 -3.28
N GLN A 51 21.72 -12.74 -2.49
CA GLN A 51 21.03 -13.54 -1.47
C GLN A 51 20.56 -12.61 -0.35
N VAL A 52 19.27 -12.26 -0.46
CA VAL A 52 18.40 -11.97 0.68
C VAL A 52 18.87 -10.78 1.49
N ARG A 53 18.64 -9.56 0.97
CA ARG A 53 18.22 -8.50 1.88
C ARG A 53 16.97 -9.06 2.56
N ALA A 54 17.11 -9.47 3.82
CA ALA A 54 15.98 -9.95 4.60
C ALA A 54 14.98 -8.80 4.64
N VAL A 55 13.97 -8.87 3.78
CA VAL A 55 12.91 -7.88 3.71
C VAL A 55 12.23 -7.89 5.08
N ASP A 56 12.09 -6.71 5.68
CA ASP A 56 11.52 -6.58 7.03
C ASP A 56 10.18 -7.36 7.07
N PRO A 57 9.95 -8.24 8.07
CA PRO A 57 8.70 -8.98 8.18
C PRO A 57 7.47 -8.07 8.16
N ARG A 58 7.60 -6.80 8.58
CA ARG A 58 6.54 -5.78 8.47
C ARG A 58 6.22 -5.41 7.02
N ILE A 59 7.22 -5.40 6.14
CA ILE A 59 7.03 -5.16 4.70
C ILE A 59 6.28 -6.34 4.08
N HIS A 60 6.66 -7.58 4.42
CA HIS A 60 5.92 -8.76 3.97
C HIS A 60 4.46 -8.75 4.46
N ALA A 61 4.21 -8.47 5.74
CA ALA A 61 2.86 -8.35 6.26
C ALA A 61 2.04 -7.27 5.52
N LYS A 62 2.60 -6.07 5.31
CA LYS A 62 1.95 -5.00 4.54
C LYS A 62 1.69 -5.40 3.09
N ASN A 63 2.62 -6.07 2.44
CA ASN A 63 2.46 -6.54 1.06
C ASN A 63 1.38 -7.62 0.95
N ARG A 64 1.34 -8.58 1.88
CA ARG A 64 0.29 -9.61 1.97
C ARG A 64 -1.08 -9.00 2.22
N ARG A 65 -1.18 -8.06 3.16
CA ARG A 65 -2.39 -7.26 3.39
C ARG A 65 -2.79 -6.51 2.12
N PHE A 66 -1.85 -5.89 1.42
CA PHE A 66 -2.15 -5.20 0.17
C PHE A 66 -2.69 -6.16 -0.91
N GLN A 67 -2.11 -7.34 -1.08
CA GLN A 67 -2.65 -8.37 -1.96
C GLN A 67 -4.07 -8.80 -1.54
N ARG A 68 -4.30 -9.00 -0.25
CA ARG A 68 -5.63 -9.31 0.28
C ARG A 68 -6.63 -8.20 0.00
N LEU A 69 -6.22 -6.94 0.18
CA LEU A 69 -7.03 -5.76 -0.12
C LEU A 69 -7.42 -5.72 -1.60
N GLN A 70 -6.46 -5.97 -2.50
CA GLN A 70 -6.72 -6.04 -3.95
C GLN A 70 -7.75 -7.12 -4.29
N GLN A 71 -7.68 -8.29 -3.66
CA GLN A 71 -8.67 -9.35 -3.83
C GLN A 71 -10.07 -8.90 -3.37
N LEU A 72 -10.17 -8.18 -2.24
CA LEU A 72 -11.45 -7.67 -1.72
C LEU A 72 -12.06 -6.61 -2.66
N LEU A 73 -11.24 -5.74 -3.23
CA LEU A 73 -11.68 -4.75 -4.21
C LEU A 73 -12.10 -5.41 -5.54
N ALA A 74 -11.34 -6.40 -6.02
CA ALA A 74 -11.72 -7.15 -7.22
C ALA A 74 -13.04 -7.93 -7.03
N ALA A 75 -13.29 -8.43 -5.82
CA ALA A 75 -14.52 -9.14 -5.48
C ALA A 75 -15.78 -8.24 -5.49
N GLN A 76 -15.65 -6.91 -5.50
CA GLN A 76 -16.76 -5.96 -5.54
C GLN A 76 -17.75 -6.27 -6.66
N ALA A 77 -17.25 -6.61 -7.86
CA ALA A 77 -18.09 -6.89 -9.01
C ALA A 77 -18.92 -8.18 -8.87
N SER A 78 -18.46 -9.14 -8.05
CA SER A 78 -19.09 -10.45 -7.89
C SER A 78 -19.94 -10.58 -6.61
N ALA A 79 -19.64 -9.82 -5.56
CA ALA A 79 -20.19 -10.02 -4.21
C ALA A 79 -21.49 -9.23 -3.92
N GLY A 80 -21.95 -8.39 -4.85
CA GLY A 80 -23.25 -7.72 -4.76
C GLY A 80 -23.40 -6.87 -3.48
N SER A 81 -24.39 -7.19 -2.65
CA SER A 81 -24.70 -6.43 -1.42
C SER A 81 -23.88 -6.83 -0.20
N ASP A 82 -23.13 -7.92 -0.25
CA ASP A 82 -22.43 -8.50 0.91
C ASP A 82 -20.92 -8.60 0.63
N TRP A 83 -20.33 -7.45 0.34
CA TRP A 83 -18.89 -7.31 0.12
C TRP A 83 -18.26 -6.43 1.19
N TYR A 84 -16.94 -6.55 1.37
CA TYR A 84 -16.23 -5.95 2.49
C TYR A 84 -16.38 -4.42 2.57
N PHE A 85 -16.45 -3.71 1.46
CA PHE A 85 -16.69 -2.25 1.45
C PHE A 85 -18.11 -1.87 1.03
N SER A 86 -19.09 -2.76 1.26
CA SER A 86 -20.51 -2.39 1.19
C SER A 86 -20.86 -1.38 2.29
N ASP A 87 -21.89 -0.55 2.08
CA ASP A 87 -22.32 0.43 3.08
C ASP A 87 -22.68 -0.24 4.40
N ALA A 88 -23.44 -1.35 4.31
CA ALA A 88 -23.86 -2.09 5.49
C ALA A 88 -22.66 -2.70 6.24
N ALA A 89 -21.63 -3.19 5.54
CA ALA A 89 -20.42 -3.72 6.17
C ALA A 89 -19.59 -2.59 6.81
N MET A 90 -19.31 -1.52 6.07
CA MET A 90 -18.54 -0.37 6.57
C MET A 90 -19.22 0.28 7.78
N GLN A 91 -20.55 0.40 7.75
CA GLN A 91 -21.33 0.93 8.86
C GLN A 91 -21.20 0.07 10.12
N LYS A 92 -21.25 -1.26 10.00
CA LYS A 92 -21.11 -2.20 11.13
C LYS A 92 -19.72 -2.15 11.76
N ARG A 93 -18.67 -2.10 10.93
CA ARG A 93 -17.28 -2.11 11.40
C ARG A 93 -16.88 -0.82 12.10
N SER A 94 -17.20 0.32 11.50
CA SER A 94 -16.90 1.63 12.07
C SER A 94 -18.09 2.59 11.88
N PRO A 95 -19.06 2.56 12.80
CA PRO A 95 -20.24 3.41 12.77
C PRO A 95 -19.92 4.92 12.74
N ALA A 96 -18.82 5.36 13.37
CA ALA A 96 -18.42 6.77 13.38
C ALA A 96 -17.95 7.26 11.99
N LEU A 97 -17.09 6.48 11.31
CA LEU A 97 -16.57 6.87 9.99
C LEU A 97 -17.70 6.92 8.98
N PHE A 98 -18.55 5.89 9.01
CA PHE A 98 -19.69 5.81 8.13
C PHE A 98 -20.64 7.01 8.34
N HIS A 99 -20.92 7.36 9.60
CA HIS A 99 -21.77 8.51 9.90
C HIS A 99 -21.19 9.81 9.36
N PHE A 100 -19.89 10.05 9.58
CA PHE A 100 -19.18 11.26 9.12
C PHE A 100 -19.16 11.39 7.60
N HIS A 101 -18.78 10.34 6.87
CA HIS A 101 -18.63 10.41 5.41
C HIS A 101 -19.96 10.27 4.65
N LEU A 102 -20.87 9.40 5.09
CA LEU A 102 -22.11 9.06 4.35
C LEU A 102 -23.39 9.35 5.13
N GLY A 103 -23.44 9.01 6.43
CA GLY A 103 -24.67 9.04 7.22
C GLY A 103 -25.32 10.42 7.31
N GLN A 104 -24.53 11.48 7.45
CA GLN A 104 -25.01 12.86 7.48
C GLN A 104 -25.70 13.28 6.16
N TYR A 105 -25.27 12.73 5.03
CA TYR A 105 -25.73 13.12 3.69
C TYR A 105 -26.82 12.20 3.13
N MET A 106 -26.87 10.95 3.56
CA MET A 106 -27.99 10.06 3.21
C MET A 106 -29.30 10.48 3.86
N ALA A 107 -29.24 10.99 5.10
CA ALA A 107 -30.44 11.47 5.80
C ALA A 107 -31.08 12.70 5.14
N THR A 108 -30.32 13.50 4.40
CA THR A 108 -30.81 14.70 3.72
C THR A 108 -31.40 14.40 2.35
N GLN A 109 -30.98 13.33 1.68
CA GLN A 109 -31.52 12.90 0.37
C GLN A 109 -32.69 11.90 0.46
N GLY A 110 -32.93 11.31 1.63
CA GLY A 110 -34.01 10.35 1.84
C GLY A 110 -35.40 11.00 1.88
N PRO A 111 -36.48 10.28 1.50
CA PRO A 111 -37.84 10.73 1.76
C PRO A 111 -38.04 10.92 3.27
N LYS A 112 -38.52 12.10 3.68
CA LYS A 112 -38.88 12.38 5.08
C LYS A 112 -39.72 11.21 5.64
N PRO A 113 -39.43 10.70 6.85
CA PRO A 113 -40.15 9.60 7.48
C PRO A 113 -41.55 10.06 7.95
N GLY A 114 -42.43 10.34 6.99
CA GLY A 114 -43.80 10.80 7.18
C GLY A 114 -44.73 10.49 6.01
N GLY A 115 -44.29 9.64 5.06
CA GLY A 115 -45.18 9.10 4.03
C GLY A 115 -45.96 7.89 4.56
N ASP A 116 -47.27 7.88 4.35
CA ASP A 116 -48.30 6.95 4.88
C ASP A 116 -48.14 5.45 4.51
N SER A 117 -46.94 4.98 4.14
CA SER A 117 -46.67 3.62 3.67
C SER A 117 -45.55 2.95 4.47
N ALA A 118 -45.54 3.13 5.79
CA ALA A 118 -44.68 2.33 6.65
C ALA A 118 -45.21 0.88 6.62
N PRO A 119 -44.43 -0.12 6.16
CA PRO A 119 -44.87 -1.50 6.20
C PRO A 119 -45.17 -1.88 7.65
N GLN A 120 -46.23 -2.64 7.86
CA GLN A 120 -46.64 -3.16 9.17
C GLN A 120 -45.57 -4.16 9.63
N MET A 121 -44.45 -3.67 10.17
CA MET A 121 -43.38 -4.51 10.68
C MET A 121 -43.85 -5.18 11.97
N ALA A 122 -43.51 -6.46 12.15
CA ALA A 122 -43.72 -7.13 13.41
C ALA A 122 -43.03 -6.36 14.54
N LEU A 123 -43.69 -6.27 15.71
CA LEU A 123 -43.12 -5.58 16.87
C LEU A 123 -41.72 -6.13 17.22
N SER A 124 -41.49 -7.42 17.04
CA SER A 124 -40.17 -8.04 17.24
C SER A 124 -39.12 -7.46 16.29
N ALA A 125 -39.43 -7.30 15.00
CA ALA A 125 -38.51 -6.72 14.02
C ALA A 125 -38.23 -5.24 14.33
N PHE A 126 -39.25 -4.49 14.74
CA PHE A 126 -39.06 -3.11 15.19
C PHE A 126 -38.16 -3.03 16.42
N LEU A 127 -38.40 -3.86 17.44
CA LEU A 127 -37.59 -3.88 18.67
C LEU A 127 -36.14 -4.28 18.39
N LEU A 128 -35.91 -5.32 17.57
CA LEU A 128 -34.56 -5.70 17.13
C LEU A 128 -33.87 -4.56 16.40
N SER A 129 -34.55 -3.92 15.43
CA SER A 129 -34.00 -2.75 14.73
C SER A 129 -33.71 -1.57 15.66
N THR A 130 -34.51 -1.36 16.70
CA THR A 130 -34.22 -0.32 17.70
C THR A 130 -33.03 -0.66 18.58
N CYS A 131 -32.88 -1.93 18.96
CA CYS A 131 -31.73 -2.41 19.73
C CYS A 131 -30.46 -2.26 18.90
N ASP A 132 -30.46 -2.78 17.67
CA ASP A 132 -29.33 -2.67 16.73
C ASP A 132 -28.94 -1.20 16.52
N ARG A 133 -29.92 -0.30 16.33
CA ARG A 133 -29.63 1.13 16.17
C ARG A 133 -29.02 1.75 17.43
N GLN A 134 -29.51 1.40 18.61
CA GLN A 134 -28.96 1.88 19.88
C GLN A 134 -27.53 1.39 20.10
N ASP A 135 -27.25 0.12 19.81
CA ASP A 135 -25.92 -0.46 19.91
C ASP A 135 -24.94 0.25 18.97
N MET A 136 -25.38 0.52 17.74
CA MET A 136 -24.60 1.24 16.73
C MET A 136 -24.35 2.70 17.11
N GLU A 137 -25.33 3.38 17.70
CA GLU A 137 -25.17 4.75 18.22
C GLU A 137 -24.25 4.81 19.44
N ALA A 138 -24.32 3.82 20.34
CA ALA A 138 -23.43 3.72 21.48
C ALA A 138 -21.98 3.47 21.04
N ARG A 139 -21.77 2.56 20.09
CA ARG A 139 -20.45 2.28 19.52
C ARG A 139 -19.89 3.49 18.77
N ARG A 140 -20.73 4.20 18.01
CA ARG A 140 -20.35 5.47 17.37
C ARG A 140 -19.82 6.49 18.38
N GLN A 141 -20.58 6.72 19.46
CA GLN A 141 -20.18 7.66 20.51
C GLN A 141 -18.86 7.24 21.19
N GLN A 142 -18.63 5.94 21.33
CA GLN A 142 -17.37 5.42 21.86
C GLN A 142 -16.21 5.70 20.90
N GLU A 143 -16.36 5.39 19.61
CA GLU A 143 -15.36 5.64 18.58
C GLU A 143 -15.02 7.13 18.46
N GLU A 144 -16.03 8.01 18.42
CA GLU A 144 -15.86 9.46 18.38
C GLU A 144 -15.07 9.99 19.59
N ARG A 145 -15.31 9.45 20.79
CA ARG A 145 -14.52 9.78 21.99
C ARG A 145 -13.07 9.34 21.86
N THR A 146 -12.83 8.15 21.30
CA THR A 146 -11.47 7.64 21.11
C THR A 146 -10.71 8.40 20.04
N TRP A 147 -11.37 8.85 18.97
CA TRP A 147 -10.71 9.69 17.97
C TRP A 147 -10.46 11.11 18.45
N GLY A 148 -11.38 11.72 19.20
CA GLY A 148 -11.11 13.02 19.82
C GLY A 148 -9.92 12.97 20.80
N ALA A 149 -9.68 11.82 21.42
CA ALA A 149 -8.46 11.59 22.19
C ALA A 149 -7.21 11.41 21.30
N TYR A 150 -7.33 10.69 20.18
CA TYR A 150 -6.25 10.47 19.21
C TYR A 150 -5.80 11.77 18.52
N GLU A 151 -6.73 12.60 18.03
CA GLU A 151 -6.41 13.91 17.43
C GLU A 151 -5.70 14.84 18.43
N ALA A 152 -6.09 14.81 19.71
CA ALA A 152 -5.43 15.58 20.75
C ALA A 152 -4.01 15.09 21.04
N GLU A 153 -3.78 13.78 20.95
CA GLU A 153 -2.47 13.14 21.16
C GLU A 153 -1.53 13.37 19.96
N ASP A 154 -2.02 13.21 18.73
CA ASP A 154 -1.28 13.47 17.48
C ASP A 154 -0.91 14.96 17.36
N HIS A 155 -1.83 15.87 17.69
CA HIS A 155 -1.52 17.30 17.76
C HIS A 155 -0.45 17.61 18.82
N ALA A 156 -0.49 16.94 19.98
CA ALA A 156 0.54 17.10 21.00
C ALA A 156 1.91 16.55 20.53
N GLU A 157 1.92 15.47 19.75
CA GLU A 157 3.13 14.90 19.15
C GLU A 157 3.69 15.76 18.02
N GLU A 158 2.85 16.31 17.15
CA GLU A 158 3.20 17.31 16.13
C GLU A 158 3.86 18.54 16.77
N VAL A 159 3.26 19.06 17.84
CA VAL A 159 3.82 20.17 18.62
C VAL A 159 5.18 19.81 19.22
N LYS A 160 5.35 18.59 19.76
CA LYS A 160 6.65 18.11 20.26
C LYS A 160 7.67 17.98 19.13
N ARG A 161 7.29 17.45 17.96
CA ARG A 161 8.17 17.35 16.78
C ARG A 161 8.63 18.72 16.31
N ARG A 162 7.72 19.70 16.27
CA ARG A 162 8.04 21.08 15.91
C ARG A 162 8.97 21.73 16.93
N GLN A 163 8.74 21.52 18.22
CA GLN A 163 9.65 21.97 19.28
C GLN A 163 11.03 21.30 19.19
N LEU A 164 11.09 20.00 18.92
CA LEU A 164 12.33 19.25 18.74
C LEU A 164 13.12 19.77 17.53
N PHE A 165 12.44 20.03 16.42
CA PHE A 165 13.03 20.59 15.20
C PHE A 165 13.60 21.99 15.45
N ALA A 166 12.88 22.87 16.15
CA ALA A 166 13.37 24.19 16.54
C ALA A 166 14.61 24.12 17.46
N LEU A 167 14.65 23.14 18.38
CA LEU A 167 15.81 22.91 19.23
C LEU A 167 17.06 22.49 18.45
N PHE A 168 16.89 21.67 17.41
CA PHE A 168 17.98 21.20 16.55
C PHE A 168 18.45 22.26 15.54
N GLN A 169 17.56 23.12 15.07
CA GLN A 169 17.89 24.16 14.09
C GLN A 169 18.61 25.37 14.73
N GLY A 170 18.47 25.57 16.05
CA GLY A 170 19.09 26.68 16.79
C GLY A 170 20.57 26.49 17.19
N HIS A 171 21.20 25.37 16.88
CA HIS A 171 22.62 25.11 17.16
C HIS A 171 23.48 25.18 15.89
N ASN A 172 23.45 26.33 15.20
CA ASN A 172 24.50 26.74 14.29
C ASN A 172 24.79 28.23 14.52
N VAL A 173 25.75 28.50 15.40
CA VAL A 173 26.40 29.80 15.67
C VAL A 173 27.80 29.61 15.06
N GLU A 174 28.31 30.37 14.08
CA GLU A 174 28.32 31.81 13.83
C GLU A 174 28.54 32.08 12.32
N GLU A 175 27.89 33.10 11.76
CA GLU A 175 28.59 34.23 11.13
C GLU A 175 27.61 35.41 11.08
N GLU A 176 28.00 36.50 11.72
CA GLU A 176 27.28 37.77 11.69
C GLU A 176 27.40 38.41 10.30
N GLU A 177 26.27 38.83 9.72
CA GLU A 177 26.23 40.07 8.97
C GLU A 177 24.95 40.85 9.34
N GLU A 178 25.14 42.01 9.94
CA GLU A 178 24.12 43.06 10.04
C GLU A 178 23.79 43.61 8.63
N LYS A 179 22.49 43.68 8.31
CA LYS A 179 21.81 44.66 7.43
C LYS A 179 20.32 44.35 7.45
N ASP A 180 19.48 45.16 8.09
CA ASP A 180 18.93 46.46 7.65
C ASP A 180 17.45 46.24 7.25
N ASP A 181 16.61 47.16 7.68
CA ASP A 181 15.14 47.16 7.65
C ASP A 181 14.55 46.79 6.28
N GLU A 182 13.40 46.09 6.29
CA GLU A 182 12.14 46.60 5.70
C GLU A 182 11.00 45.57 5.88
N GLU A 183 10.01 45.96 6.68
CA GLU A 183 8.56 45.63 6.64
C GLU A 183 8.15 44.44 5.73
N ALA A 184 8.03 43.25 6.33
CA ALA A 184 7.32 42.14 5.72
C ALA A 184 5.82 42.24 6.04
N ASP A 185 5.08 42.73 5.05
CA ASP A 185 3.63 42.84 4.96
C ASP A 185 2.90 41.58 5.48
N ASP A 186 2.08 41.80 6.49
CA ASP A 186 1.12 40.87 7.08
C ASP A 186 0.00 40.60 6.08
N ALA A 187 0.21 39.63 5.19
CA ALA A 187 -0.80 39.25 4.20
C ALA A 187 -0.83 37.73 3.93
N THR A 188 -1.18 36.93 4.92
CA THR A 188 -1.65 35.54 4.69
C THR A 188 -2.75 35.14 5.68
N SER A 189 -3.92 35.79 5.62
CA SER A 189 -5.10 35.42 6.40
C SER A 189 -6.38 35.37 5.56
N ASP A 190 -6.30 34.86 4.32
CA ASP A 190 -7.48 34.78 3.44
C ASP A 190 -7.49 33.60 2.45
N GLU A 191 -6.74 32.52 2.73
CA GLU A 191 -6.81 31.27 1.96
C GLU A 191 -7.66 30.18 2.62
N GLU A 192 -7.95 30.30 3.92
CA GLU A 192 -8.74 29.31 4.68
C GLU A 192 -10.24 29.37 4.37
N SER A 193 -10.71 30.45 3.75
CA SER A 193 -12.13 30.74 3.48
C SER A 193 -12.65 30.19 2.14
N LYS A 194 -11.79 29.71 1.24
CA LYS A 194 -12.20 29.10 -0.05
C LYS A 194 -12.33 27.57 -0.03
N GLU A 195 -11.77 26.90 0.97
CA GLU A 195 -11.85 25.43 1.10
C GLU A 195 -13.17 24.93 1.71
N ALA A 196 -13.93 25.80 2.38
CA ALA A 196 -15.22 25.44 2.96
C ALA A 196 -16.34 25.29 1.92
N ASP A 197 -16.29 26.08 0.83
CA ASP A 197 -17.35 26.13 -0.20
C ASP A 197 -17.25 24.99 -1.24
N SER A 198 -16.09 24.36 -1.37
CA SER A 198 -15.86 23.20 -2.24
C SER A 198 -16.30 21.87 -1.62
N ARG A 199 -16.37 21.76 -0.29
CA ARG A 199 -16.81 20.54 0.44
C ARG A 199 -18.30 20.23 0.30
N GLU A 200 -19.15 21.22 0.04
CA GLU A 200 -20.61 21.04 -0.02
C GLU A 200 -21.11 20.45 -1.34
N ASN A 201 -20.33 20.52 -2.43
CA ASN A 201 -20.73 20.03 -3.76
C ASN A 201 -20.22 18.61 -4.10
N VAL A 202 -19.63 17.90 -3.13
CA VAL A 202 -19.14 16.53 -3.32
C VAL A 202 -20.32 15.55 -3.33
N SER A 203 -20.44 14.76 -4.40
CA SER A 203 -21.52 13.78 -4.57
C SER A 203 -21.48 12.71 -3.47
N ILE A 204 -22.61 12.06 -3.18
CA ILE A 204 -22.63 10.89 -2.29
C ILE A 204 -21.72 9.78 -2.82
N ALA A 205 -21.60 9.64 -4.15
CA ALA A 205 -20.70 8.67 -4.76
C ALA A 205 -19.24 8.98 -4.41
N ASP A 206 -18.80 10.22 -4.59
CA ASP A 206 -17.43 10.64 -4.28
C ASP A 206 -17.12 10.49 -2.78
N ARG A 207 -18.07 10.85 -1.90
CA ARG A 207 -17.94 10.62 -0.44
C ARG A 207 -17.83 9.14 -0.08
N ARG A 208 -18.47 8.27 -0.86
CA ARG A 208 -18.37 6.82 -0.69
C ARG A 208 -16.97 6.35 -1.07
N GLU A 209 -16.43 6.86 -2.18
CA GLU A 209 -15.05 6.56 -2.59
C GLU A 209 -14.05 7.03 -1.53
N GLU A 210 -14.20 8.25 -0.99
CA GLU A 210 -13.39 8.74 0.13
C GLU A 210 -13.44 7.82 1.36
N LEU A 211 -14.65 7.35 1.72
CA LEU A 211 -14.81 6.41 2.83
C LEU A 211 -14.10 5.08 2.53
N ILE A 212 -14.21 4.57 1.31
CA ILE A 212 -13.52 3.35 0.89
C ILE A 212 -12.01 3.54 1.02
N ASP A 213 -11.45 4.67 0.59
CA ASP A 213 -10.01 4.97 0.70
C ASP A 213 -9.53 5.02 2.15
N VAL A 214 -10.32 5.62 3.04
CA VAL A 214 -10.03 5.63 4.49
C VAL A 214 -10.05 4.20 5.05
N MET A 215 -11.04 3.41 4.66
CA MET A 215 -11.15 2.00 5.08
C MET A 215 -10.00 1.14 4.54
N CYS A 216 -9.56 1.38 3.30
CA CYS A 216 -8.39 0.72 2.70
C CYS A 216 -7.13 1.00 3.52
N ARG A 217 -6.89 2.26 3.90
CA ARG A 217 -5.75 2.65 4.74
C ARG A 217 -5.81 1.95 6.11
N ARG A 218 -6.97 2.00 6.78
CA ARG A 218 -7.19 1.30 8.05
C ARG A 218 -6.97 -0.21 7.95
N PHE A 219 -7.39 -0.81 6.84
CA PHE A 219 -7.18 -2.22 6.58
C PHE A 219 -5.68 -2.55 6.52
N LEU A 220 -4.89 -1.76 5.79
CA LEU A 220 -3.44 -1.96 5.66
C LEU A 220 -2.71 -1.77 7.00
N ASP A 221 -3.14 -0.78 7.78
CA ASP A 221 -2.60 -0.51 9.12
C ASP A 221 -2.96 -1.58 10.15
N GLY A 222 -3.97 -2.42 9.86
CA GLY A 222 -4.38 -3.51 10.73
C GLY A 222 -5.35 -3.08 11.84
N LEU A 223 -6.12 -2.00 11.62
CA LEU A 223 -6.99 -1.41 12.64
C LEU A 223 -8.37 -2.08 12.74
N ASP A 224 -8.72 -2.97 11.80
CA ASP A 224 -10.01 -3.66 11.76
C ASP A 224 -9.96 -5.04 12.46
N ILE A 225 -9.31 -5.09 13.63
CA ILE A 225 -9.04 -6.33 14.41
C ILE A 225 -10.33 -7.06 14.84
N HIS A 226 -11.44 -6.33 14.97
CA HIS A 226 -12.71 -6.92 15.40
C HIS A 226 -13.39 -7.77 14.32
N ASP A 227 -13.10 -7.50 13.05
CA ASP A 227 -13.80 -8.11 11.91
C ASP A 227 -12.87 -8.94 11.03
N ILE A 228 -11.55 -8.71 11.11
CA ILE A 228 -10.53 -9.43 10.35
C ILE A 228 -9.49 -10.02 11.27
N ASP A 229 -9.19 -11.29 11.03
CA ASP A 229 -8.04 -11.97 11.61
C ASP A 229 -6.79 -11.69 10.76
N TYR A 230 -6.03 -10.65 11.15
CA TYR A 230 -4.79 -10.28 10.45
C TYR A 230 -3.68 -11.30 10.61
N ASP A 231 -3.68 -12.11 11.68
CA ASP A 231 -2.64 -13.13 11.86
C ASP A 231 -2.72 -14.19 10.75
N VAL A 232 -3.93 -14.50 10.27
CA VAL A 232 -4.12 -15.41 9.14
C VAL A 232 -3.58 -14.80 7.85
N ILE A 233 -3.83 -13.50 7.62
CA ILE A 233 -3.38 -12.80 6.40
C ILE A 233 -1.86 -12.60 6.41
N ASP A 234 -1.31 -12.18 7.54
CA ASP A 234 0.10 -11.84 7.67
C ASP A 234 1.01 -13.05 7.56
N ASN A 235 0.51 -14.26 7.86
CA ASN A 235 1.24 -15.52 7.74
C ASN A 235 0.92 -16.32 6.48
N ASP A 236 0.05 -15.81 5.60
CA ASP A 236 -0.30 -16.49 4.35
C ASP A 236 0.73 -16.17 3.25
N GLU A 237 1.63 -17.13 3.00
CA GLU A 237 2.64 -17.04 1.94
C GLU A 237 2.04 -17.02 0.52
N SER A 238 0.79 -17.48 0.34
CA SER A 238 0.14 -17.42 -0.98
C SER A 238 -0.21 -15.99 -1.41
N LEU A 239 -0.22 -15.05 -0.46
CA LEU A 239 -0.38 -13.62 -0.71
C LEU A 239 0.94 -12.92 -1.01
N ASP A 240 2.08 -13.62 -1.06
CA ASP A 240 3.32 -13.04 -1.52
C ASP A 240 3.29 -12.83 -3.05
N ASN A 241 3.45 -11.58 -3.48
CA ASN A 241 3.48 -11.24 -4.90
C ASN A 241 4.89 -11.38 -5.46
N TRP A 242 5.27 -12.62 -5.79
CA TRP A 242 6.57 -12.94 -6.39
C TRP A 242 6.81 -12.22 -7.72
N ASP A 243 5.77 -12.01 -8.53
CA ASP A 243 5.88 -11.29 -9.81
C ASP A 243 6.33 -9.84 -9.60
N GLN A 244 5.84 -9.18 -8.56
CA GLN A 244 6.27 -7.82 -8.23
C GLN A 244 7.72 -7.81 -7.74
N VAL A 245 8.10 -8.79 -6.90
CA VAL A 245 9.49 -8.91 -6.42
C VAL A 245 10.47 -9.14 -7.58
N GLU A 246 10.07 -9.91 -8.60
CA GLU A 246 10.87 -10.12 -9.81
C GLU A 246 11.03 -8.82 -10.59
N ARG A 247 9.95 -8.07 -10.84
CA ARG A 247 10.02 -6.77 -11.52
C ARG A 247 10.86 -5.75 -10.75
N ASP A 248 10.69 -5.66 -9.44
CA ASP A 248 11.48 -4.75 -8.60
C ASP A 248 12.97 -5.12 -8.66
N ALA A 249 13.30 -6.42 -8.76
CA ALA A 249 14.66 -6.90 -8.92
C ALA A 249 15.23 -6.62 -10.32
N GLU A 250 14.41 -6.66 -11.37
CA GLU A 250 14.75 -6.25 -12.73
C GLU A 250 15.00 -4.73 -12.80
N ASP A 251 14.09 -3.91 -12.26
CA ASP A 251 14.20 -2.45 -12.22
C ASP A 251 15.47 -2.01 -11.49
N ALA A 252 15.78 -2.63 -10.34
CA ALA A 252 17.02 -2.37 -9.60
C ALA A 252 18.28 -2.69 -10.43
N TYR A 253 18.23 -3.69 -11.31
CA TYR A 253 19.33 -4.01 -12.22
C TYR A 253 19.47 -2.96 -13.34
N PHE A 254 18.35 -2.45 -13.87
CA PHE A 254 18.38 -1.41 -14.90
C PHE A 254 18.83 -0.05 -14.37
N ASP A 255 18.43 0.34 -13.15
CA ASP A 255 18.86 1.60 -12.53
C ASP A 255 20.38 1.63 -12.27
N ASP A 256 20.96 0.53 -11.78
CA ASP A 256 22.40 0.43 -11.51
C ASP A 256 23.23 0.46 -12.81
N SER A 257 22.74 -0.19 -13.88
CA SER A 257 23.36 -0.13 -15.21
C SER A 257 23.28 1.26 -15.84
N ASN A 258 22.17 1.99 -15.65
CA ASN A 258 22.01 3.33 -16.22
C ASN A 258 22.84 4.37 -15.45
N SER A 259 22.92 4.25 -14.13
CA SER A 259 23.78 5.09 -13.28
C SER A 259 25.27 4.92 -13.63
N ALA A 260 25.70 3.69 -13.97
CA ALA A 260 27.06 3.38 -14.42
C ALA A 260 27.39 3.89 -15.85
N MET A 261 26.39 4.16 -16.69
CA MET A 261 26.57 4.69 -18.05
C MET A 261 26.56 6.23 -18.11
N THR A 262 26.08 6.90 -17.07
CA THR A 262 25.99 8.37 -16.99
C THR A 262 27.11 9.05 -16.19
N SER A 263 28.07 8.29 -15.66
CA SER A 263 29.30 8.80 -15.01
C SER A 263 30.51 8.63 -15.93
#